data_AF-A0A973DG13-F1
#
_entry.id   AF-A0A973DG13-F1
#
_cell.length_a   1.000
_cell.length_b   1.000
_cell.length_c   1.000
_cell.angle_alpha   90.00
_cell.angle_beta   90.00
_cell.angle_gamma   90.00
#
_symmetry.space_group_name_H-M   'P 1'
#
loop_
_entity.id
_entity.type
_entity.pdbx_description
1 polymer ?
#
loop_
_entity_poly.entity_id
_entity_poly.type
_entity_poly.pdbx_seq_one_letter_code
_entity_poly.pdbx_strand_id
1 'polypeptide(L)'
;MDFSILLAILGLGVAVISLLKPQTKLSISFKMNWLDKSVIAFSLLFVHYIAFAPILKEFNLLLPLGHWRWGFDEKSATYLIFLLLTAFIVIRLKIAKVNLKNITKFSDLVERLLFEKKYDEVVHLLDNHLTSLFKLVKDNNDDARAIVNQTLTSDELVSYIAISKPKFGIKLLRQNFSIKEQFLTLFISALMENKGSQFYYEMANIQTIRMGNRFDIPQHYPLAHYLFSDVTVSEKLRVYKPVGDKIKLLLTEDNQIVQRSNSSFGSFDETERQNNIIECGFHFFEIMIFEAMHQKLTWHMWLYYFPSFSKCILEKLDPTPDVDLEREWPTPYHYYLHRLISINFDWIEGFQNVEGCEAISFNHISLRHDNGSILKSAILSVGQIIWKIIETDKVDDNFKKYCLDTALRNIRDIKEVNVLKPSYQVLIRSLLFNGFMDKKDPSVLNKYKALVDQIDHLLVDENEDFTNLLDTTLKELREQS
;
A
#
# COMPACT_ATOMS: atom_id res chain seq x y z
N MET A 1 61.77 -8.52 9.23
CA MET A 1 60.80 -8.29 8.13
C MET A 1 61.24 -7.01 7.45
N ASP A 2 61.36 -6.95 6.12
CA ASP A 2 61.74 -5.68 5.47
C ASP A 2 60.66 -4.63 5.76
N PHE A 3 61.09 -3.45 6.20
CA PHE A 3 60.21 -2.29 6.47
C PHE A 3 59.26 -2.01 5.29
N SER A 4 59.71 -2.29 4.07
CA SER A 4 58.96 -2.22 2.82
C SER A 4 57.69 -3.08 2.83
N ILE A 5 57.73 -4.28 3.44
CA ILE A 5 56.57 -5.19 3.50
C ILE A 5 55.54 -4.68 4.51
N LEU A 6 55.99 -4.13 5.65
CA LEU A 6 55.10 -3.51 6.63
C LEU A 6 54.38 -2.29 6.04
N LEU A 7 55.13 -1.44 5.32
CA LEU A 7 54.56 -0.28 4.62
C LEU A 7 53.56 -0.69 3.54
N ALA A 8 53.84 -1.76 2.80
CA ALA A 8 52.94 -2.29 1.78
C ALA A 8 51.62 -2.80 2.39
N ILE A 9 51.67 -3.49 3.52
CA ILE A 9 50.48 -3.99 4.22
C ILE A 9 49.65 -2.82 4.79
N LEU A 10 50.29 -1.82 5.40
CA LEU A 10 49.62 -0.61 5.89
C LEU A 10 49.01 0.21 4.74
N GLY A 11 49.75 0.40 3.65
CA GLY A 11 49.29 1.09 2.46
C GLY A 11 48.10 0.39 1.81
N LEU A 12 48.14 -0.94 1.70
CA LEU A 12 47.02 -1.75 1.21
C LEU A 12 45.82 -1.66 2.16
N GLY A 13 46.04 -1.67 3.48
CA GLY A 13 44.97 -1.51 4.46
C GLY A 13 44.25 -0.16 4.34
N VAL A 14 45.01 0.93 4.20
CA VAL A 14 44.47 2.28 3.99
C VAL A 14 43.77 2.37 2.64
N ALA A 15 44.33 1.79 1.58
CA ALA A 15 43.72 1.76 0.25
C ALA A 15 42.37 1.00 0.27
N VAL A 16 42.35 -0.18 0.87
CA VAL A 16 41.11 -0.97 1.05
C VAL A 16 40.09 -0.18 1.85
N ILE A 17 40.46 0.41 3.00
CA ILE A 17 39.56 1.25 3.79
C ILE A 17 39.06 2.42 2.95
N SER A 18 39.91 3.10 2.17
CA SER A 18 39.51 4.24 1.34
C SER A 18 38.47 3.86 0.28
N LEU A 19 38.60 2.65 -0.30
CA LEU A 19 37.72 2.07 -1.33
C LEU A 19 36.42 1.49 -0.75
N LEU A 20 36.32 1.29 0.56
CA LEU A 20 35.08 0.87 1.19
C LEU A 20 34.02 1.95 0.98
N LYS A 21 32.85 1.52 0.47
CA LYS A 21 31.66 2.37 0.40
C LYS A 21 31.37 2.95 1.80
N PRO A 22 30.88 4.20 1.91
CA PRO A 22 30.61 4.85 3.20
C PRO A 22 29.82 3.94 4.17
N GLN A 23 28.81 3.23 3.66
CA GLN A 23 28.02 2.20 4.33
C GLN A 23 28.84 1.11 5.06
N THR A 24 29.95 0.65 4.49
CA THR A 24 30.79 -0.41 5.08
C THR A 24 31.69 0.15 6.17
N LYS A 25 32.23 1.36 5.98
CA LYS A 25 33.02 2.08 7.01
C LYS A 25 32.19 2.31 8.28
N LEU A 26 30.94 2.72 8.08
CA LEU A 26 29.96 2.95 9.14
C LEU A 26 29.68 1.67 9.94
N SER A 27 29.33 0.58 9.25
CA SER A 27 29.04 -0.71 9.89
C SER A 27 30.24 -1.24 10.69
N ILE A 28 31.47 -1.09 10.17
CA ILE A 28 32.70 -1.47 10.88
C ILE A 28 32.85 -0.65 12.17
N SER A 29 32.56 0.66 12.14
CA SER A 29 32.67 1.52 13.32
C SER A 29 31.71 1.14 14.46
N PHE A 30 30.53 0.60 14.15
CA PHE A 30 29.57 0.10 15.15
C PHE A 30 29.85 -1.31 15.64
N LYS A 31 30.63 -2.10 14.89
CA LYS A 31 30.97 -3.49 15.22
C LYS A 31 32.21 -3.62 16.11
N MET A 32 33.10 -2.62 16.12
CA MET A 32 34.35 -2.64 16.90
C MET A 32 34.20 -1.92 18.24
N ASN A 33 34.28 -2.68 19.34
CA ASN A 33 34.29 -2.13 20.70
C ASN A 33 35.69 -1.60 21.08
N TRP A 34 35.79 -0.85 22.18
CA TRP A 34 37.07 -0.35 22.70
C TRP A 34 38.06 -1.49 22.98
N LEU A 35 37.58 -2.64 23.47
CA LEU A 35 38.40 -3.84 23.66
C LEU A 35 38.97 -4.37 22.35
N ASP A 36 38.20 -4.36 21.26
CA ASP A 36 38.69 -4.82 19.95
C ASP A 36 39.77 -3.85 19.42
N LYS A 37 39.60 -2.53 19.66
CA LYS A 37 40.62 -1.52 19.35
C LYS A 37 41.89 -1.73 20.18
N SER A 38 41.76 -2.06 21.46
CA SER A 38 42.90 -2.36 22.34
C SER A 38 43.64 -3.62 21.90
N VAL A 39 42.93 -4.68 21.50
CA VAL A 39 43.55 -5.92 20.98
C VAL A 39 44.35 -5.63 19.71
N ILE A 40 43.79 -4.83 18.79
CA ILE A 40 44.48 -4.43 17.55
C ILE A 40 45.70 -3.57 17.87
N ALA A 41 45.55 -2.55 18.74
CA ALA A 41 46.64 -1.67 19.13
C ALA A 41 47.77 -2.43 19.83
N PHE A 42 47.44 -3.32 20.76
CA PHE A 42 48.42 -4.14 21.48
C PHE A 42 49.13 -5.12 20.54
N SER A 43 48.42 -5.75 19.62
CA SER A 43 49.01 -6.65 18.62
C SER A 43 49.99 -5.89 17.71
N LEU A 44 49.63 -4.68 17.27
CA LEU A 44 50.51 -3.84 16.45
C LEU A 44 51.73 -3.36 17.25
N LEU A 45 51.54 -2.92 18.51
CA LEU A 45 52.65 -2.53 19.39
C LEU A 45 53.60 -3.69 19.65
N PHE A 46 53.07 -4.90 19.82
CA PHE A 46 53.86 -6.11 20.04
C PHE A 46 54.67 -6.49 18.79
N VAL A 47 54.09 -6.35 17.60
CA VAL A 47 54.83 -6.50 16.33
C VAL A 47 55.96 -5.47 16.22
N HIS A 48 55.71 -4.20 16.57
CA HIS A 48 56.75 -3.17 16.55
C HIS A 48 57.84 -3.46 17.60
N TYR A 49 57.47 -3.92 18.79
CA TYR A 49 58.43 -4.33 19.82
C TYR A 49 59.35 -5.45 19.33
N ILE A 50 58.82 -6.46 18.64
CA ILE A 50 59.62 -7.53 18.03
C ILE A 50 60.54 -6.97 16.94
N ALA A 51 60.04 -6.06 16.08
CA ALA A 51 60.82 -5.46 15.00
C ALA A 51 61.99 -4.58 15.50
N PHE A 52 61.80 -3.88 16.63
CA PHE A 52 62.82 -3.02 17.24
C PHE A 52 63.65 -3.73 18.32
N ALA A 53 63.47 -5.04 18.51
CA ALA A 53 64.21 -5.81 19.52
C ALA A 53 65.75 -5.65 19.45
N PRO A 54 66.39 -5.60 18.27
CA PRO A 54 67.84 -5.38 18.18
C PRO A 54 68.28 -4.03 18.74
N ILE A 55 67.48 -2.98 18.50
CA ILE A 55 67.76 -1.60 18.96
C ILE A 55 67.47 -1.48 20.46
N LEU A 56 66.38 -2.06 20.94
CA LEU A 56 66.03 -2.07 22.36
C LEU A 56 67.07 -2.80 23.22
N LYS A 57 67.77 -3.78 22.63
CA LYS A 57 68.90 -4.46 23.26
C LYS A 57 70.09 -3.53 23.48
N GLU A 58 70.38 -2.62 22.55
CA GLU A 58 71.48 -1.64 22.69
C GLU A 58 71.19 -0.60 23.78
N PHE A 59 69.92 -0.25 23.99
CA PHE A 59 69.49 0.69 25.02
C PHE A 59 69.15 0.03 26.37
N ASN A 60 69.41 -1.28 26.54
CA ASN A 60 69.09 -2.04 27.76
C ASN A 60 67.60 -2.01 28.17
N LEU A 61 66.69 -1.74 27.21
CA LEU A 61 65.24 -1.66 27.41
C LEU A 61 64.51 -2.97 27.07
N LEU A 62 65.27 -4.04 26.85
CA LEU A 62 64.73 -5.33 26.42
C LEU A 62 64.12 -6.06 27.62
N LEU A 63 62.80 -6.27 27.60
CA LEU A 63 62.13 -7.10 28.60
C LEU A 63 62.64 -8.55 28.47
N PRO A 64 62.88 -9.28 29.59
CA PRO A 64 63.37 -10.66 29.57
C PRO A 64 62.26 -11.64 29.16
N LEU A 65 61.80 -11.50 27.92
CA LEU A 65 60.98 -12.48 27.24
C LEU A 65 61.94 -13.59 26.81
N GLY A 66 61.81 -14.76 27.43
CA GLY A 66 62.75 -15.88 27.20
C GLY A 66 62.89 -16.30 25.75
N HIS A 67 63.82 -17.22 25.47
CA HIS A 67 64.07 -17.71 24.11
C HIS A 67 62.80 -18.18 23.40
N TRP A 68 62.71 -17.88 22.10
CA TRP A 68 61.62 -18.35 21.24
C TRP A 68 61.47 -19.87 21.38
N ARG A 69 60.23 -20.32 21.61
CA ARG A 69 59.90 -21.74 21.79
C ARG A 69 59.30 -22.28 20.49
N TRP A 70 59.38 -23.60 20.28
CA TRP A 70 58.69 -24.31 19.19
C TRP A 70 59.09 -23.92 17.76
N GLY A 71 60.34 -23.49 17.55
CA GLY A 71 60.86 -23.17 16.22
C GLY A 71 60.41 -21.81 15.67
N PHE A 72 59.76 -20.98 16.50
CA PHE A 72 59.47 -19.60 16.14
C PHE A 72 60.76 -18.76 16.11
N ASP A 73 60.78 -17.79 15.20
CA ASP A 73 61.76 -16.72 15.11
C ASP A 73 61.01 -15.39 15.01
N GLU A 74 61.73 -14.27 15.01
CA GLU A 74 61.10 -12.94 14.95
C GLU A 74 60.16 -12.79 13.73
N LYS A 75 60.50 -13.43 12.60
CA LYS A 75 59.76 -13.32 11.34
C LYS A 75 58.47 -14.14 11.38
N SER A 76 58.54 -15.40 11.79
CA SER A 76 57.39 -16.31 11.87
C SER A 76 56.43 -15.93 13.00
N ALA A 77 56.93 -15.41 14.12
CA ALA A 77 56.09 -14.85 15.18
C ALA A 77 55.31 -13.61 14.70
N THR A 78 56.00 -12.67 14.03
CA THR A 78 55.36 -11.49 13.44
C THR A 78 54.26 -11.87 12.44
N TYR A 79 54.56 -12.85 11.56
CA TYR A 79 53.58 -13.34 10.59
C TYR A 79 52.37 -13.99 11.26
N LEU A 80 52.57 -14.81 12.30
CA LEU A 80 51.48 -15.45 13.03
C LEU A 80 50.58 -14.42 13.71
N ILE A 81 51.14 -13.37 14.30
CA ILE A 81 50.36 -12.27 14.90
C ILE A 81 49.52 -11.58 13.83
N PHE A 82 50.08 -11.28 12.66
CA PHE A 82 49.29 -10.71 11.56
C PHE A 82 48.18 -11.65 11.09
N LEU A 83 48.47 -12.94 10.91
CA LEU A 83 47.48 -13.94 10.51
C LEU A 83 46.32 -14.02 11.52
N LEU A 84 46.64 -14.07 12.81
CA LEU A 84 45.65 -14.09 13.89
C LEU A 84 44.87 -12.77 13.96
N LEU A 85 45.52 -11.62 13.74
CA LEU A 85 44.88 -10.32 13.69
C LEU A 85 43.90 -10.22 12.50
N THR A 86 44.31 -10.67 11.32
CA THR A 86 43.45 -10.73 10.13
C THR A 86 42.27 -11.67 10.36
N ALA A 87 42.51 -12.88 10.89
CA ALA A 87 41.44 -13.80 11.24
C ALA A 87 40.49 -13.21 12.28
N PHE A 88 41.01 -12.57 13.32
CA PHE A 88 40.23 -11.88 14.35
C PHE A 88 39.35 -10.78 13.75
N ILE A 89 39.89 -9.93 12.89
CA ILE A 89 39.14 -8.87 12.20
C ILE A 89 38.05 -9.50 11.32
N VAL A 90 38.36 -10.50 10.50
CA VAL A 90 37.39 -11.16 9.62
C VAL A 90 36.26 -11.82 10.42
N ILE A 91 36.61 -12.55 11.49
CA ILE A 91 35.65 -13.20 12.39
C ILE A 91 34.78 -12.14 13.08
N ARG A 92 35.38 -11.06 13.60
CA ARG A 92 34.63 -9.97 14.23
C ARG A 92 33.71 -9.26 13.25
N LEU A 93 34.14 -8.99 12.02
CA LEU A 93 33.30 -8.36 11.01
C LEU A 93 32.09 -9.23 10.61
N LYS A 94 32.26 -10.56 10.62
CA LYS A 94 31.18 -11.54 10.35
C LYS A 94 30.25 -11.78 11.54
N ILE A 95 30.77 -11.81 12.77
CA ILE A 95 30.01 -12.23 13.97
C ILE A 95 29.50 -11.06 14.82
N ALA A 96 30.17 -9.90 14.80
CA ALA A 96 29.79 -8.78 15.64
C ALA A 96 28.41 -8.25 15.26
N LYS A 97 27.45 -8.49 16.15
CA LYS A 97 26.17 -7.79 16.17
C LYS A 97 26.44 -6.36 16.62
N VAL A 98 25.91 -5.38 15.89
CA VAL A 98 25.96 -3.98 16.32
C VAL A 98 25.32 -3.89 17.70
N ASN A 99 26.10 -3.40 18.64
CA ASN A 99 25.64 -3.22 20.00
C ASN A 99 24.89 -1.90 20.07
N LEU A 100 23.56 -1.96 20.16
CA LEU A 100 22.69 -0.79 20.40
C LEU A 100 22.94 -0.12 21.77
N LYS A 101 23.98 -0.51 22.53
CA LYS A 101 24.46 0.21 23.72
C LYS A 101 24.76 1.70 23.46
N ASN A 102 24.99 2.13 22.22
CA ASN A 102 25.09 3.55 21.85
C ASN A 102 23.98 3.93 20.86
N ILE A 103 22.71 3.67 21.20
CA ILE A 103 21.57 4.05 20.38
C ILE A 103 21.58 5.54 20.00
N THR A 104 22.13 6.40 20.86
CA THR A 104 22.41 7.81 20.58
C THR A 104 23.29 7.99 19.33
N LYS A 105 24.40 7.25 19.21
CA LYS A 105 25.28 7.34 18.03
C LYS A 105 24.61 6.81 16.76
N PHE A 106 23.71 5.85 16.90
CA PHE A 106 22.89 5.38 15.79
C PHE A 106 21.91 6.48 15.36
N SER A 107 21.26 7.14 16.32
CA SER A 107 20.37 8.27 16.09
C SER A 107 21.08 9.43 15.40
N ASP A 108 22.21 9.90 15.94
CA ASP A 108 23.01 11.00 15.38
C ASP A 108 23.40 10.73 13.92
N LEU A 109 23.70 9.46 13.64
CA LEU A 109 24.04 9.05 12.30
C LEU A 109 22.84 9.05 11.35
N VAL A 110 21.71 8.48 11.78
CA VAL A 110 20.47 8.48 11.01
C VAL A 110 20.08 9.93 10.68
N GLU A 111 20.11 10.81 11.68
CA GLU A 111 19.80 12.23 11.52
C GLU A 111 20.75 12.90 10.52
N ARG A 112 22.06 12.70 10.65
CA ARG A 112 23.03 13.25 9.70
C ARG A 112 22.77 12.75 8.27
N LEU A 113 22.50 11.46 8.10
CA LEU A 113 22.24 10.87 6.78
C LEU A 113 20.92 11.37 6.18
N LEU A 114 19.89 11.55 7.00
CA LEU A 114 18.63 12.18 6.61
C LEU A 114 18.87 13.62 6.15
N PHE A 115 19.62 14.41 6.93
CA PHE A 115 19.97 15.79 6.60
C PHE A 115 20.79 15.88 5.30
N GLU A 116 21.74 14.96 5.10
CA GLU A 116 22.53 14.85 3.88
C GLU A 116 21.76 14.22 2.70
N LYS A 117 20.47 13.88 2.87
CA LYS A 117 19.60 13.21 1.89
C LYS A 117 20.16 11.88 1.34
N LYS A 118 20.95 11.19 2.14
CA LYS A 118 21.56 9.90 1.79
C LYS A 118 20.61 8.75 2.11
N TYR A 119 19.43 8.75 1.49
CA TYR A 119 18.35 7.83 1.83
C TYR A 119 18.69 6.35 1.62
N ASP A 120 19.49 6.00 0.59
CA ASP A 120 19.93 4.61 0.39
C ASP A 120 20.75 4.11 1.59
N GLU A 121 21.57 4.98 2.17
CA GLU A 121 22.41 4.67 3.33
C GLU A 121 21.57 4.54 4.60
N VAL A 122 20.54 5.39 4.75
CA VAL A 122 19.55 5.25 5.84
C VAL A 122 18.80 3.94 5.72
N VAL A 123 18.28 3.60 4.54
CA VAL A 123 17.57 2.33 4.30
C VAL A 123 18.48 1.14 4.58
N HIS A 124 19.71 1.14 4.08
CA HIS A 124 20.67 0.08 4.35
C HIS A 124 20.98 -0.05 5.85
N LEU A 125 21.11 1.07 6.56
CA LEU A 125 21.34 1.08 8.01
C LEU A 125 20.12 0.50 8.77
N LEU A 126 18.91 0.96 8.45
CA LEU A 126 17.68 0.47 9.06
C LEU A 126 17.45 -1.01 8.76
N ASP A 127 17.67 -1.47 7.53
CA ASP A 127 17.42 -2.86 7.13
C ASP A 127 18.36 -3.84 7.85
N ASN A 128 19.64 -3.47 7.98
CA ASN A 128 20.64 -4.26 8.71
C ASN A 128 20.35 -4.36 10.21
N HIS A 129 19.66 -3.37 10.77
CA HIS A 129 19.38 -3.28 12.20
C HIS A 129 17.90 -3.48 12.56
N LEU A 130 17.06 -3.82 11.58
CA LEU A 130 15.61 -3.86 11.72
C LEU A 130 15.16 -4.69 12.93
N THR A 131 15.61 -5.95 13.00
CA THR A 131 15.21 -6.87 14.08
C THR A 131 15.63 -6.36 15.45
N SER A 132 16.82 -5.76 15.57
CA SER A 132 17.31 -5.26 16.85
C SER A 132 16.64 -3.94 17.24
N LEU A 133 16.40 -3.04 16.28
CA LEU A 133 15.70 -1.77 16.49
C LEU A 133 14.26 -2.00 16.96
N PHE A 134 13.50 -2.84 16.24
CA PHE A 134 12.11 -3.11 16.59
C PHE A 134 11.96 -3.97 17.86
N LYS A 135 12.98 -4.76 18.22
CA LYS A 135 13.04 -5.38 19.55
C LYS A 135 13.10 -4.31 20.65
N LEU A 136 13.96 -3.30 20.51
CA LEU A 136 14.03 -2.21 21.48
C LEU A 136 12.74 -1.37 21.54
N VAL A 137 12.09 -1.13 20.41
CA VAL A 137 10.78 -0.45 20.37
C VAL A 137 9.73 -1.24 21.16
N LYS A 138 9.73 -2.57 21.04
CA LYS A 138 8.87 -3.48 21.81
C LYS A 138 9.21 -3.46 23.30
N ASP A 139 10.50 -3.35 23.64
CA ASP A 139 11.00 -3.24 25.01
C ASP A 139 10.81 -1.82 25.61
N ASN A 140 10.01 -0.95 24.97
CA ASN A 140 9.71 0.42 25.36
C ASN A 140 10.93 1.37 25.45
N ASN A 141 11.95 1.16 24.62
CA ASN A 141 13.08 2.09 24.55
C ASN A 141 12.72 3.38 23.79
N ASP A 142 12.82 4.52 24.45
CA ASP A 142 12.41 5.83 23.90
C ASP A 142 13.30 6.30 22.75
N ASP A 143 14.61 6.09 22.82
CA ASP A 143 15.52 6.46 21.73
C ASP A 143 15.23 5.67 20.46
N ALA A 144 14.95 4.37 20.59
CA ALA A 144 14.57 3.50 19.47
C ALA A 144 13.26 3.96 18.83
N ARG A 145 12.29 4.39 19.63
CA ARG A 145 11.03 4.96 19.15
C ARG A 145 11.24 6.29 18.47
N ALA A 146 12.07 7.17 19.01
CA ALA A 146 12.40 8.45 18.39
C ALA A 146 13.03 8.25 17.01
N ILE A 147 13.98 7.32 16.88
CA ILE A 147 14.59 6.96 15.59
C ILE A 147 13.55 6.45 14.60
N VAL A 148 12.70 5.50 15.01
CA VAL A 148 11.65 4.95 14.14
C VAL A 148 10.66 6.04 13.75
N ASN A 149 10.30 6.93 14.68
CA ASN A 149 9.40 8.03 14.40
C ASN A 149 10.01 9.00 13.38
N GLN A 150 11.19 9.55 13.67
CA GLN A 150 11.89 10.47 12.79
C GLN A 150 12.08 9.92 11.37
N THR A 151 12.41 8.64 11.24
CA THR A 151 12.64 8.02 9.93
C THR A 151 11.33 7.71 9.20
N LEU A 152 10.35 7.10 9.87
CA LEU A 152 9.13 6.60 9.22
C LEU A 152 8.02 7.66 9.12
N THR A 153 8.26 8.89 9.62
CA THR A 153 7.43 10.07 9.31
C THR A 153 8.13 11.08 8.38
N SER A 154 9.33 10.77 7.87
CA SER A 154 10.01 11.65 6.91
C SER A 154 9.45 11.41 5.51
N ASP A 155 8.67 12.37 5.00
CA ASP A 155 8.02 12.27 3.67
C ASP A 155 9.02 11.94 2.57
N GLU A 156 10.20 12.58 2.56
CA GLU A 156 11.24 12.35 1.55
C GLU A 156 11.82 10.92 1.65
N LEU A 157 12.12 10.44 2.85
CA LEU A 157 12.64 9.08 3.04
C LEU A 157 11.56 8.03 2.70
N VAL A 158 10.32 8.23 3.16
CA VAL A 158 9.22 7.30 2.89
C VAL A 158 8.91 7.26 1.38
N SER A 159 8.95 8.40 0.70
CA SER A 159 8.82 8.47 -0.76
C SER A 159 9.96 7.72 -1.45
N TYR A 160 11.20 7.90 -1.01
CA TYR A 160 12.34 7.12 -1.52
C TYR A 160 12.15 5.62 -1.31
N ILE A 161 11.68 5.20 -0.12
CA ILE A 161 11.39 3.80 0.20
C ILE A 161 10.29 3.24 -0.72
N ALA A 162 9.19 3.97 -0.90
CA ALA A 162 8.06 3.58 -1.75
C ALA A 162 8.48 3.31 -3.19
N ILE A 163 9.28 4.20 -3.77
CA ILE A 163 9.64 4.12 -5.20
C ILE A 163 10.85 3.23 -5.43
N SER A 164 11.91 3.38 -4.63
CA SER A 164 13.20 2.73 -4.91
C SER A 164 13.39 1.41 -4.18
N LYS A 165 12.72 1.21 -3.03
CA LYS A 165 12.91 0.03 -2.16
C LYS A 165 11.57 -0.50 -1.62
N PRO A 166 10.52 -0.71 -2.45
CA PRO A 166 9.19 -1.01 -1.93
C PRO A 166 9.10 -2.29 -1.09
N LYS A 167 9.90 -3.32 -1.41
CA LYS A 167 10.00 -4.55 -0.59
C LYS A 167 10.46 -4.26 0.84
N PHE A 168 11.32 -3.26 1.03
CA PHE A 168 11.72 -2.80 2.36
C PHE A 168 10.57 -2.10 3.08
N GLY A 169 9.80 -1.26 2.37
CA GLY A 169 8.55 -0.67 2.90
C GLY A 169 7.56 -1.74 3.39
N ILE A 170 7.36 -2.80 2.63
CA ILE A 170 6.53 -3.95 3.03
C ILE A 170 7.12 -4.66 4.27
N LYS A 171 8.45 -4.82 4.34
CA LYS A 171 9.13 -5.39 5.51
C LYS A 171 8.90 -4.56 6.78
N LEU A 172 8.84 -3.23 6.64
CA LEU A 172 8.50 -2.30 7.71
C LEU A 172 7.03 -2.46 8.15
N LEU A 173 6.07 -2.54 7.22
CA LEU A 173 4.64 -2.74 7.55
C LEU A 173 4.37 -4.00 8.39
N ARG A 174 5.20 -5.03 8.22
CA ARG A 174 5.15 -6.27 9.02
C ARG A 174 5.62 -6.08 10.47
N GLN A 175 6.39 -5.05 10.78
CA GLN A 175 6.84 -4.76 12.15
C GLN A 175 5.73 -4.11 12.96
N ASN A 176 5.78 -4.21 14.29
CA ASN A 176 4.83 -3.52 15.17
C ASN A 176 5.44 -2.22 15.70
N PHE A 177 4.78 -1.09 15.46
CA PHE A 177 5.20 0.24 15.91
C PHE A 177 4.01 1.21 15.94
N SER A 178 4.11 2.26 16.76
CA SER A 178 3.01 3.17 17.08
C SER A 178 2.53 4.00 15.89
N ILE A 179 3.44 4.49 15.06
CA ILE A 179 3.12 5.38 13.94
C ILE A 179 2.84 4.63 12.61
N LYS A 180 2.43 3.35 12.69
CA LYS A 180 2.21 2.52 11.50
C LYS A 180 1.19 3.11 10.54
N GLU A 181 0.10 3.70 11.04
CA GLU A 181 -0.92 4.33 10.20
C GLU A 181 -0.37 5.53 9.43
N GLN A 182 0.45 6.37 10.07
CA GLN A 182 1.09 7.52 9.43
C GLN A 182 2.09 7.05 8.35
N PHE A 183 2.95 6.09 8.67
CA PHE A 183 3.88 5.51 7.70
C PHE A 183 3.13 4.89 6.51
N LEU A 184 2.07 4.12 6.77
CA LEU A 184 1.25 3.52 5.72
C LEU A 184 0.64 4.59 4.80
N THR A 185 0.14 5.68 5.39
CA THR A 185 -0.47 6.79 4.64
C THR A 185 0.55 7.47 3.71
N LEU A 186 1.76 7.76 4.21
CA LEU A 186 2.84 8.33 3.42
C LEU A 186 3.32 7.35 2.33
N PHE A 187 3.47 6.07 2.69
CA PHE A 187 3.95 5.03 1.78
C PHE A 187 2.99 4.78 0.62
N ILE A 188 1.69 4.63 0.91
CA ILE A 188 0.66 4.45 -0.12
C ILE A 188 0.50 5.71 -0.97
N SER A 189 0.49 6.90 -0.36
CA SER A 189 0.41 8.17 -1.11
C SER A 189 1.57 8.30 -2.10
N ALA A 190 2.81 8.04 -1.68
CA ALA A 190 3.98 8.09 -2.55
C ALA A 190 3.90 7.07 -3.69
N LEU A 191 3.39 5.86 -3.43
CA LEU A 191 3.14 4.87 -4.48
C LEU A 191 2.10 5.36 -5.50
N MET A 192 0.98 5.92 -5.04
CA MET A 192 -0.10 6.38 -5.92
C MET A 192 0.29 7.64 -6.72
N GLU A 193 1.12 8.52 -6.17
CA GLU A 193 1.54 9.77 -6.84
C GLU A 193 2.56 9.53 -7.96
N ASN A 194 3.29 8.41 -7.93
CA ASN A 194 4.31 8.11 -8.91
C ASN A 194 3.84 7.04 -9.91
N LYS A 195 3.62 7.44 -11.17
CA LYS A 195 3.20 6.55 -12.27
C LYS A 195 4.18 5.40 -12.56
N GLY A 196 5.46 5.55 -12.19
CA GLY A 196 6.48 4.52 -12.32
C GLY A 196 6.58 3.59 -11.10
N SER A 197 5.70 3.73 -10.11
CA SER A 197 5.72 2.88 -8.93
C SER A 197 5.20 1.48 -9.22
N GLN A 198 5.49 0.56 -8.30
CA GLN A 198 4.91 -0.78 -8.34
C GLN A 198 3.38 -0.77 -8.24
N PHE A 199 2.75 0.27 -7.68
CA PHE A 199 1.30 0.33 -7.58
C PHE A 199 0.66 0.36 -8.97
N TYR A 200 1.11 1.25 -9.86
CA TYR A 200 0.61 1.29 -11.24
C TYR A 200 0.94 0.02 -12.00
N TYR A 201 2.18 -0.44 -11.89
CA TYR A 201 2.60 -1.66 -12.58
C TYR A 201 1.76 -2.86 -12.16
N GLU A 202 1.55 -3.07 -10.86
CA GLU A 202 0.76 -4.20 -10.38
C GLU A 202 -0.73 -4.03 -10.74
N MET A 203 -1.33 -2.85 -10.55
CA MET A 203 -2.74 -2.62 -10.89
C MET A 203 -3.03 -2.76 -12.39
N ALA A 204 -2.09 -2.39 -13.27
CA ALA A 204 -2.28 -2.54 -14.71
C ALA A 204 -2.17 -4.00 -15.20
N ASN A 205 -1.54 -4.88 -14.41
CA ASN A 205 -1.23 -6.26 -14.82
C ASN A 205 -1.94 -7.33 -13.99
N ILE A 206 -2.70 -6.95 -12.95
CA ILE A 206 -3.61 -7.86 -12.25
C ILE A 206 -4.91 -7.90 -13.05
N GLN A 207 -5.36 -9.10 -13.40
CA GLN A 207 -6.57 -9.30 -14.17
C GLN A 207 -7.42 -10.41 -13.54
N THR A 208 -8.71 -10.36 -13.82
CA THR A 208 -9.66 -11.38 -13.39
C THR A 208 -9.39 -12.69 -14.14
N ILE A 209 -9.39 -13.80 -13.42
CA ILE A 209 -9.35 -15.15 -13.98
C ILE A 209 -10.73 -15.43 -14.60
N ARG A 210 -10.74 -15.91 -15.85
CA ARG A 210 -11.98 -16.17 -16.61
C ARG A 210 -12.97 -17.13 -15.93
N MET A 211 -12.55 -17.89 -14.92
CA MET A 211 -13.43 -18.74 -14.11
C MET A 211 -13.51 -18.19 -12.69
N GLY A 212 -14.71 -17.78 -12.29
CA GLY A 212 -15.05 -17.48 -10.89
C GLY A 212 -14.89 -16.04 -10.43
N ASN A 213 -14.66 -15.07 -11.32
CA ASN A 213 -14.50 -13.64 -11.00
C ASN A 213 -13.45 -13.35 -9.90
N ARG A 214 -12.42 -14.19 -9.80
CA ARG A 214 -11.32 -14.02 -8.86
C ARG A 214 -10.08 -13.46 -9.56
N PHE A 215 -9.29 -12.64 -8.87
CA PHE A 215 -8.05 -12.10 -9.44
C PHE A 215 -6.89 -13.09 -9.35
N ASP A 216 -6.06 -13.14 -10.39
CA ASP A 216 -4.74 -13.75 -10.27
C ASP A 216 -3.80 -12.74 -9.62
N ILE A 217 -3.25 -13.08 -8.45
CA ILE A 217 -2.33 -12.22 -7.69
C ILE A 217 -0.96 -12.92 -7.59
N PRO A 218 -0.10 -12.74 -8.61
CA PRO A 218 1.20 -13.37 -8.66
C PRO A 218 2.09 -13.03 -7.45
N GLN A 219 2.86 -14.00 -6.97
CA GLN A 219 3.81 -13.80 -5.86
C GLN A 219 4.90 -12.76 -6.15
N HIS A 220 5.16 -12.49 -7.43
CA HIS A 220 6.17 -11.51 -7.85
C HIS A 220 5.64 -10.06 -7.86
N TYR A 221 4.37 -9.84 -7.55
CA TYR A 221 3.75 -8.52 -7.29
C TYR A 221 3.73 -8.27 -5.78
N PRO A 222 4.83 -7.74 -5.21
CA PRO A 222 5.03 -7.75 -3.77
C PRO A 222 3.97 -6.94 -3.00
N LEU A 223 3.41 -5.86 -3.55
CA LEU A 223 2.41 -5.04 -2.85
C LEU A 223 1.07 -5.76 -2.77
N ALA A 224 0.49 -6.09 -3.93
CA ALA A 224 -0.79 -6.77 -4.05
C ALA A 224 -0.74 -8.14 -3.37
N HIS A 225 0.34 -8.90 -3.56
CA HIS A 225 0.49 -10.18 -2.87
C HIS A 225 0.52 -10.00 -1.35
N TYR A 226 1.28 -9.04 -0.82
CA TYR A 226 1.31 -8.78 0.61
C TYR A 226 -0.04 -8.36 1.19
N LEU A 227 -0.81 -7.56 0.45
CA LEU A 227 -2.08 -7.01 0.92
C LEU A 227 -3.24 -8.00 0.77
N PHE A 228 -3.24 -8.82 -0.28
CA PHE A 228 -4.44 -9.55 -0.71
C PHE A 228 -4.30 -11.07 -0.68
N SER A 229 -3.10 -11.65 -0.62
CA SER A 229 -2.98 -13.11 -0.49
C SER A 229 -3.56 -13.65 0.82
N ASP A 230 -3.46 -12.82 1.87
CA ASP A 230 -4.18 -12.94 3.15
C ASP A 230 -4.86 -11.59 3.40
N VAL A 231 -6.14 -11.50 3.07
CA VAL A 231 -6.90 -10.24 3.13
C VAL A 231 -7.00 -9.68 4.55
N THR A 232 -6.77 -10.49 5.58
CA THR A 232 -6.74 -10.00 6.97
C THR A 232 -5.59 -9.02 7.20
N VAL A 233 -4.54 -9.05 6.36
CA VAL A 233 -3.48 -8.03 6.35
C VAL A 233 -4.06 -6.67 5.95
N SER A 234 -4.82 -6.61 4.86
CA SER A 234 -5.49 -5.38 4.41
C SER A 234 -6.48 -4.85 5.44
N GLU A 235 -7.25 -5.74 6.07
CA GLU A 235 -8.17 -5.39 7.16
C GLU A 235 -7.43 -4.76 8.35
N LYS A 236 -6.40 -5.44 8.88
CA LYS A 236 -5.61 -4.97 10.03
C LYS A 236 -4.88 -3.65 9.74
N LEU A 237 -4.37 -3.49 8.53
CA LEU A 237 -3.71 -2.25 8.09
C LEU A 237 -4.70 -1.12 7.81
N ARG A 238 -5.99 -1.44 7.62
CA ARG A 238 -7.01 -0.50 7.17
C ARG A 238 -6.60 0.23 5.88
N VAL A 239 -5.97 -0.50 4.95
CA VAL A 239 -5.33 0.05 3.75
C VAL A 239 -6.31 0.78 2.81
N TYR A 240 -7.59 0.42 2.89
CA TYR A 240 -8.68 1.12 2.23
C TYR A 240 -8.72 2.63 2.54
N LYS A 241 -8.29 3.05 3.75
CA LYS A 241 -8.36 4.43 4.21
C LYS A 241 -7.36 5.33 3.47
N PRO A 242 -6.04 5.08 3.48
CA PRO A 242 -5.11 5.94 2.75
C PRO A 242 -5.37 5.96 1.24
N VAL A 243 -5.78 4.84 0.63
CA VAL A 243 -6.16 4.80 -0.79
C VAL A 243 -7.42 5.64 -1.04
N GLY A 244 -8.47 5.41 -0.26
CA GLY A 244 -9.74 6.12 -0.42
C GLY A 244 -9.66 7.61 -0.12
N ASP A 245 -8.94 8.01 0.94
CA ASP A 245 -8.72 9.41 1.28
C ASP A 245 -7.92 10.13 0.17
N LYS A 246 -6.91 9.46 -0.41
CA LYS A 246 -6.16 10.01 -1.55
C LYS A 246 -7.06 10.19 -2.78
N ILE A 247 -7.89 9.21 -3.13
CA ILE A 247 -8.84 9.34 -4.25
C ILE A 247 -9.80 10.50 -4.02
N LYS A 248 -10.38 10.64 -2.82
CA LYS A 248 -11.25 11.78 -2.49
C LYS A 248 -10.53 13.11 -2.72
N LEU A 249 -9.31 13.26 -2.20
CA LEU A 249 -8.50 14.45 -2.39
C LEU A 249 -8.32 14.78 -3.87
N LEU A 250 -8.01 13.79 -4.69
CA LEU A 250 -7.80 13.97 -6.13
C LEU A 250 -9.09 14.34 -6.87
N LEU A 251 -10.23 13.77 -6.45
CA LEU A 251 -11.54 14.08 -7.00
C LEU A 251 -12.02 15.49 -6.65
N THR A 252 -11.54 16.09 -5.55
CA THR A 252 -12.09 17.37 -5.04
C THR A 252 -11.13 18.55 -5.00
N GLU A 253 -9.84 18.31 -4.75
CA GLU A 253 -8.85 19.35 -4.42
C GLU A 253 -7.70 19.45 -5.45
N ASP A 254 -7.43 18.40 -6.22
CA ASP A 254 -6.42 18.45 -7.28
C ASP A 254 -6.98 19.12 -8.54
N ASN A 255 -6.64 20.40 -8.73
CA ASN A 255 -7.16 21.20 -9.84
C ASN A 255 -6.85 20.62 -11.22
N GLN A 256 -5.71 19.95 -11.41
CA GLN A 256 -5.36 19.39 -12.71
C GLN A 256 -6.24 18.18 -13.02
N ILE A 257 -6.45 17.30 -12.03
CA ILE A 257 -7.33 16.14 -12.18
C ILE A 257 -8.78 16.56 -12.31
N VAL A 258 -9.25 17.52 -11.52
CA VAL A 258 -10.62 18.05 -11.60
C VAL A 258 -10.88 18.65 -12.98
N GLN A 259 -9.95 19.48 -13.48
CA GLN A 259 -10.08 20.08 -14.82
C GLN A 259 -10.08 19.00 -15.91
N ARG A 260 -9.15 18.04 -15.88
CA ARG A 260 -9.11 16.95 -16.85
C ARG A 260 -10.38 16.10 -16.80
N SER A 261 -10.91 15.85 -15.61
CA SER A 261 -12.08 14.99 -15.42
C SER A 261 -13.41 15.62 -15.86
N ASN A 262 -13.43 16.93 -16.08
CA ASN A 262 -14.55 17.68 -16.67
C ASN A 262 -14.40 17.99 -18.17
N SER A 263 -13.22 17.75 -18.74
CA SER A 263 -13.01 17.89 -20.19
C SER A 263 -13.54 16.69 -20.97
N SER A 264 -13.60 16.81 -22.29
CA SER A 264 -14.07 15.76 -23.18
C SER A 264 -13.41 14.41 -22.88
N PHE A 265 -14.22 13.35 -22.85
CA PHE A 265 -13.74 11.98 -22.64
C PHE A 265 -12.68 11.61 -23.68
N GLY A 266 -12.94 11.87 -24.97
CA GLY A 266 -11.93 11.85 -26.05
C GLY A 266 -10.96 10.66 -25.96
N SER A 267 -9.66 10.96 -25.89
CA SER A 267 -8.55 9.98 -25.81
C SER A 267 -8.37 9.31 -24.44
N PHE A 268 -9.23 9.60 -23.46
CA PHE A 268 -9.07 9.11 -22.09
C PHE A 268 -9.04 7.58 -22.05
N ASP A 269 -10.00 6.94 -22.71
CA ASP A 269 -10.14 5.48 -22.71
C ASP A 269 -8.92 4.76 -23.30
N GLU A 270 -8.41 5.29 -24.41
CA GLU A 270 -7.34 4.67 -25.19
C GLU A 270 -5.93 4.93 -24.61
N THR A 271 -5.69 6.11 -24.02
CA THR A 271 -4.32 6.56 -23.73
C THR A 271 -4.05 6.89 -22.26
N GLU A 272 -5.07 7.25 -21.49
CA GLU A 272 -4.89 7.74 -20.12
C GLU A 272 -5.40 6.77 -19.06
N ARG A 273 -6.49 6.05 -19.34
CA ARG A 273 -7.22 5.22 -18.38
C ARG A 273 -6.34 4.23 -17.63
N GLN A 274 -5.51 3.46 -18.35
CA GLN A 274 -4.68 2.41 -17.74
C GLN A 274 -3.64 2.93 -16.74
N ASN A 275 -3.22 4.20 -16.89
CA ASN A 275 -2.24 4.85 -16.02
C ASN A 275 -2.85 6.01 -15.22
N ASN A 276 -4.17 5.99 -15.04
CA ASN A 276 -4.89 6.99 -14.28
C ASN A 276 -4.95 6.60 -12.80
N ILE A 277 -4.59 7.54 -11.92
CA ILE A 277 -4.51 7.33 -10.47
C ILE A 277 -5.86 6.94 -9.84
N ILE A 278 -6.98 7.50 -10.33
CA ILE A 278 -8.33 7.21 -9.84
C ILE A 278 -8.72 5.80 -10.29
N GLU A 279 -8.45 5.43 -11.54
CA GLU A 279 -8.73 4.09 -12.07
C GLU A 279 -7.92 3.00 -11.34
N CYS A 280 -6.62 3.20 -11.16
CA CYS A 280 -5.81 2.27 -10.36
C CYS A 280 -6.33 2.18 -8.92
N GLY A 281 -6.83 3.30 -8.37
CA GLY A 281 -7.49 3.34 -7.07
C GLY A 281 -8.79 2.53 -7.03
N PHE A 282 -9.66 2.67 -8.02
CA PHE A 282 -10.89 1.88 -8.13
C PHE A 282 -10.60 0.40 -8.30
N HIS A 283 -9.63 0.05 -9.15
CA HIS A 283 -9.18 -1.33 -9.34
C HIS A 283 -8.57 -1.93 -8.07
N PHE A 284 -7.86 -1.13 -7.27
CA PHE A 284 -7.38 -1.56 -5.95
C PHE A 284 -8.55 -1.97 -5.03
N PHE A 285 -9.62 -1.17 -4.98
CA PHE A 285 -10.82 -1.54 -4.22
C PHE A 285 -11.49 -2.78 -4.79
N GLU A 286 -11.60 -2.87 -6.12
CA GLU A 286 -12.15 -4.03 -6.82
C GLU A 286 -11.46 -5.32 -6.37
N ILE A 287 -10.12 -5.41 -6.49
CA ILE A 287 -9.32 -6.56 -6.04
C ILE A 287 -9.54 -6.83 -4.55
N MET A 288 -9.46 -5.80 -3.72
CA MET A 288 -9.56 -5.93 -2.26
C MET A 288 -10.89 -6.53 -1.82
N ILE A 289 -12.01 -6.06 -2.40
CA ILE A 289 -13.35 -6.54 -2.04
C ILE A 289 -13.57 -7.96 -2.58
N PHE A 290 -13.14 -8.26 -3.80
CA PHE A 290 -13.24 -9.62 -4.35
C PHE A 290 -12.44 -10.63 -3.51
N GLU A 291 -11.19 -10.32 -3.15
CA GLU A 291 -10.41 -11.20 -2.31
C GLU A 291 -10.97 -11.33 -0.89
N ALA A 292 -11.58 -10.27 -0.34
CA ALA A 292 -12.30 -10.34 0.93
C ALA A 292 -13.47 -11.34 0.85
N MET A 293 -14.26 -11.31 -0.22
CA MET A 293 -15.36 -12.25 -0.45
C MET A 293 -14.86 -13.69 -0.58
N HIS A 294 -13.89 -13.94 -1.45
CA HIS A 294 -13.36 -15.31 -1.69
C HIS A 294 -12.67 -15.90 -0.47
N GLN A 295 -12.07 -15.07 0.39
CA GLN A 295 -11.44 -15.49 1.64
C GLN A 295 -12.42 -15.49 2.84
N LYS A 296 -13.73 -15.34 2.57
CA LYS A 296 -14.83 -15.43 3.55
C LYS A 296 -14.74 -14.39 4.67
N LEU A 297 -14.15 -13.23 4.39
CA LEU A 297 -14.21 -12.09 5.30
C LEU A 297 -15.61 -11.48 5.23
N THR A 298 -16.29 -11.38 6.37
CA THR A 298 -17.66 -10.83 6.44
C THR A 298 -17.68 -9.31 6.43
N TRP A 299 -16.62 -8.69 6.95
CA TRP A 299 -16.51 -7.25 7.01
C TRP A 299 -16.32 -6.63 5.63
N HIS A 300 -17.09 -5.59 5.32
CA HIS A 300 -17.22 -5.03 3.97
C HIS A 300 -16.00 -4.20 3.49
N MET A 301 -14.85 -4.25 4.20
CA MET A 301 -13.59 -3.59 3.81
C MET A 301 -13.75 -2.10 3.42
N TRP A 302 -14.69 -1.43 4.08
CA TRP A 302 -15.07 -0.04 3.84
C TRP A 302 -15.40 0.33 2.38
N LEU A 303 -16.08 -0.57 1.64
CA LEU A 303 -16.55 -0.30 0.27
C LEU A 303 -17.44 0.95 0.13
N TYR A 304 -17.97 1.49 1.23
CA TYR A 304 -18.74 2.74 1.28
C TYR A 304 -17.91 4.00 0.91
N TYR A 305 -16.61 3.86 0.61
CA TYR A 305 -15.89 4.86 -0.17
C TYR A 305 -16.54 5.12 -1.54
N PHE A 306 -17.18 4.14 -2.18
CA PHE A 306 -17.79 4.30 -3.51
C PHE A 306 -18.96 5.30 -3.52
N PRO A 307 -19.94 5.22 -2.61
CA PRO A 307 -20.93 6.28 -2.41
C PRO A 307 -20.32 7.63 -2.01
N SER A 308 -19.15 7.65 -1.38
CA SER A 308 -18.43 8.90 -1.07
C SER A 308 -17.75 9.48 -2.32
N PHE A 309 -17.15 8.66 -3.17
CA PHE A 309 -16.55 9.06 -4.44
C PHE A 309 -17.59 9.62 -5.39
N SER A 310 -18.74 8.95 -5.55
CA SER A 310 -19.85 9.47 -6.38
C SER A 310 -20.32 10.85 -5.91
N LYS A 311 -20.41 11.07 -4.59
CA LYS A 311 -20.71 12.39 -4.04
C LYS A 311 -19.63 13.43 -4.43
N CYS A 312 -18.35 13.13 -4.22
CA CYS A 312 -17.25 14.00 -4.59
C CYS A 312 -17.25 14.35 -6.10
N ILE A 313 -17.51 13.36 -6.95
CA ILE A 313 -17.62 13.53 -8.39
C ILE A 313 -18.78 14.48 -8.73
N LEU A 314 -19.99 14.21 -8.22
CA LEU A 314 -21.18 15.02 -8.50
C LEU A 314 -21.06 16.46 -7.99
N GLU A 315 -20.36 16.68 -6.87
CA GLU A 315 -20.09 18.03 -6.34
C GLU A 315 -19.16 18.85 -7.25
N LYS A 316 -18.26 18.20 -8.00
CA LYS A 316 -17.27 18.83 -8.88
C LYS A 316 -17.58 18.71 -10.36
N LEU A 317 -18.66 18.02 -10.71
CA LEU A 317 -19.09 17.86 -12.09
C LEU A 317 -19.57 19.21 -12.64
N ASP A 318 -18.84 19.67 -13.65
CA ASP A 318 -19.06 20.92 -14.38
C ASP A 318 -18.37 20.78 -15.76
N PRO A 319 -18.98 20.05 -16.71
CA PRO A 319 -18.38 19.79 -18.01
C PRO A 319 -18.01 21.09 -18.75
N THR A 320 -16.87 21.08 -19.44
CA THR A 320 -16.48 22.27 -20.23
C THR A 320 -17.42 22.49 -21.43
N PRO A 321 -17.58 23.72 -21.93
CA PRO A 321 -18.58 24.02 -22.97
C PRO A 321 -18.40 23.27 -24.30
N ASP A 322 -17.21 22.72 -24.56
CA ASP A 322 -16.87 21.93 -25.74
C ASP A 322 -17.22 20.44 -25.61
N VAL A 323 -17.71 20.00 -24.44
CA VAL A 323 -18.11 18.62 -24.20
C VAL A 323 -19.43 18.30 -24.90
N ASP A 324 -19.41 17.22 -25.66
CA ASP A 324 -20.59 16.59 -26.25
C ASP A 324 -21.30 15.71 -25.21
N LEU A 325 -22.39 16.23 -24.64
CA LEU A 325 -23.18 15.57 -23.59
C LEU A 325 -24.01 14.38 -24.10
N GLU A 326 -24.19 14.23 -25.42
CA GLU A 326 -24.96 13.11 -25.99
C GLU A 326 -24.15 11.81 -26.07
N ARG A 327 -22.85 11.84 -25.73
CA ARG A 327 -22.00 10.64 -25.69
C ARG A 327 -22.34 9.75 -24.51
N GLU A 328 -22.04 8.46 -24.65
CA GLU A 328 -22.19 7.46 -23.56
C GLU A 328 -21.50 7.93 -22.26
N TRP A 329 -20.24 8.35 -22.37
CA TRP A 329 -19.51 9.01 -21.31
C TRP A 329 -18.98 10.36 -21.80
N PRO A 330 -19.64 11.49 -21.48
CA PRO A 330 -19.23 12.80 -21.95
C PRO A 330 -17.85 13.24 -21.43
N THR A 331 -17.56 12.93 -20.17
CA THR A 331 -16.31 13.28 -19.48
C THR A 331 -15.77 12.10 -18.66
N PRO A 332 -14.50 12.12 -18.21
CA PRO A 332 -13.99 11.11 -17.29
C PRO A 332 -14.79 11.00 -15.99
N TYR A 333 -15.39 12.08 -15.47
CA TYR A 333 -16.28 11.99 -14.31
C TYR A 333 -17.55 11.16 -14.58
N HIS A 334 -18.16 11.30 -15.75
CA HIS A 334 -19.28 10.44 -16.15
C HIS A 334 -18.85 8.98 -16.22
N TYR A 335 -17.70 8.71 -16.84
CA TYR A 335 -17.12 7.38 -16.86
C TYR A 335 -16.85 6.83 -15.45
N TYR A 336 -16.29 7.63 -14.52
CA TYR A 336 -16.05 7.20 -13.15
C TYR A 336 -17.36 6.85 -12.41
N LEU A 337 -18.44 7.63 -12.60
CA LEU A 337 -19.75 7.29 -12.01
C LEU A 337 -20.24 5.94 -12.52
N HIS A 338 -20.17 5.71 -13.83
CA HIS A 338 -20.48 4.42 -14.43
C HIS A 338 -19.58 3.30 -13.90
N ARG A 339 -18.26 3.54 -13.79
CA ARG A 339 -17.30 2.56 -13.29
C ARG A 339 -17.58 2.16 -11.84
N LEU A 340 -17.97 3.11 -10.99
CA LEU A 340 -18.41 2.83 -9.61
C LEU A 340 -19.65 1.92 -9.59
N ILE A 341 -20.60 2.14 -10.50
CA ILE A 341 -21.80 1.29 -10.64
C ILE A 341 -21.41 -0.12 -11.09
N SER A 342 -20.65 -0.23 -12.19
CA SER A 342 -20.19 -1.50 -12.76
C SER A 342 -19.46 -2.34 -11.72
N ILE A 343 -18.45 -1.79 -11.02
CA ILE A 343 -17.71 -2.53 -9.99
C ILE A 343 -18.63 -3.04 -8.86
N ASN A 344 -19.64 -2.26 -8.44
CA ASN A 344 -20.57 -2.75 -7.42
C ASN A 344 -21.41 -3.93 -7.93
N PHE A 345 -21.85 -3.90 -9.18
CA PHE A 345 -22.55 -5.03 -9.78
C PHE A 345 -21.61 -6.22 -9.97
N ASP A 346 -20.35 -6.01 -10.36
CA ASP A 346 -19.34 -7.06 -10.44
C ASP A 346 -19.15 -7.75 -9.06
N TRP A 347 -19.15 -6.99 -7.96
CA TRP A 347 -19.11 -7.55 -6.61
C TRP A 347 -20.36 -8.37 -6.27
N ILE A 348 -21.54 -7.89 -6.66
CA ILE A 348 -22.81 -8.57 -6.40
C ILE A 348 -22.87 -9.88 -7.18
N GLU A 349 -22.56 -9.84 -8.47
CA GLU A 349 -22.54 -11.01 -9.35
C GLU A 349 -21.43 -11.99 -8.92
N GLY A 350 -20.25 -11.46 -8.58
CA GLY A 350 -19.09 -12.22 -8.14
C GLY A 350 -19.34 -13.11 -6.93
N PHE A 351 -20.31 -12.75 -6.07
CA PHE A 351 -20.66 -13.51 -4.89
C PHE A 351 -21.11 -14.95 -5.23
N GLN A 352 -21.71 -15.20 -6.39
CA GLN A 352 -22.13 -16.54 -6.81
C GLN A 352 -20.95 -17.51 -6.95
N ASN A 353 -19.74 -16.99 -7.09
CA ASN A 353 -18.50 -17.76 -7.25
C ASN A 353 -17.76 -17.98 -5.92
N VAL A 354 -18.31 -17.52 -4.80
CA VAL A 354 -17.73 -17.73 -3.47
C VAL A 354 -18.08 -19.12 -2.96
N GLU A 355 -17.07 -19.88 -2.54
CA GLU A 355 -17.27 -21.24 -2.02
C GLU A 355 -18.16 -21.23 -0.76
N GLY A 356 -19.31 -21.92 -0.82
CA GLY A 356 -20.28 -22.02 0.26
C GLY A 356 -21.24 -20.83 0.34
N CYS A 357 -21.36 -20.04 -0.73
CA CYS A 357 -22.30 -18.93 -0.82
C CYS A 357 -23.77 -19.35 -0.64
N GLU A 358 -24.13 -20.61 -0.93
CA GLU A 358 -25.48 -21.14 -0.79
C GLU A 358 -25.98 -21.18 0.65
N ALA A 359 -25.06 -21.20 1.62
CA ALA A 359 -25.37 -21.18 3.05
C ALA A 359 -25.66 -19.77 3.59
N ILE A 360 -25.41 -18.72 2.80
CA ILE A 360 -25.56 -17.33 3.22
C ILE A 360 -27.00 -16.89 2.95
N SER A 361 -27.88 -17.04 3.94
CA SER A 361 -29.29 -16.66 3.80
C SER A 361 -29.51 -15.14 3.93
N PHE A 362 -30.14 -14.54 2.92
CA PHE A 362 -30.76 -13.22 3.04
C PHE A 362 -32.16 -13.37 3.64
N ASN A 363 -32.26 -13.36 4.97
CA ASN A 363 -33.56 -13.58 5.62
C ASN A 363 -34.42 -12.33 5.76
N HIS A 364 -33.93 -11.13 5.42
CA HIS A 364 -34.71 -9.90 5.58
C HIS A 364 -34.51 -8.91 4.42
N ILE A 365 -35.64 -8.42 3.89
CA ILE A 365 -35.76 -7.36 2.88
C ILE A 365 -35.30 -5.96 3.42
N SER A 366 -34.68 -5.93 4.60
CA SER A 366 -34.33 -4.72 5.32
C SER A 366 -33.13 -4.03 4.69
N LEU A 367 -33.27 -2.72 4.44
CA LEU A 367 -32.18 -1.84 4.00
C LEU A 367 -31.24 -1.42 5.13
N ARG A 368 -31.49 -1.84 6.38
CA ARG A 368 -30.60 -1.52 7.50
C ARG A 368 -29.18 -1.96 7.18
N HIS A 369 -28.25 -1.05 7.44
CA HIS A 369 -26.82 -1.29 7.27
C HIS A 369 -26.39 -2.55 8.04
N ASP A 370 -25.53 -3.33 7.40
CA ASP A 370 -25.03 -4.61 7.89
C ASP A 370 -23.53 -4.69 7.64
N ASN A 371 -22.75 -4.64 8.71
CA ASN A 371 -21.29 -4.73 8.63
C ASN A 371 -20.78 -6.15 8.36
N GLY A 372 -21.63 -7.17 8.39
CA GLY A 372 -21.27 -8.58 8.26
C GLY A 372 -21.53 -9.18 6.87
N SER A 373 -21.91 -8.38 5.87
CA SER A 373 -22.16 -8.87 4.52
C SER A 373 -21.63 -7.90 3.46
N ILE A 374 -20.61 -8.35 2.72
CA ILE A 374 -20.09 -7.63 1.55
C ILE A 374 -21.19 -7.52 0.48
N LEU A 375 -21.90 -8.61 0.17
CA LEU A 375 -22.98 -8.63 -0.83
C LEU A 375 -24.06 -7.59 -0.48
N LYS A 376 -24.55 -7.58 0.77
CA LYS A 376 -25.55 -6.59 1.18
C LYS A 376 -24.98 -5.17 1.13
N SER A 377 -23.74 -4.99 1.55
CA SER A 377 -23.09 -3.68 1.53
C SER A 377 -22.93 -3.14 0.09
N ALA A 378 -22.55 -3.99 -0.88
CA ALA A 378 -22.46 -3.65 -2.30
C ALA A 378 -23.84 -3.26 -2.87
N ILE A 379 -24.89 -4.01 -2.55
CA ILE A 379 -26.28 -3.68 -2.91
C ILE A 379 -26.68 -2.30 -2.37
N LEU A 380 -26.39 -2.02 -1.10
CA LEU A 380 -26.71 -0.74 -0.47
C LEU A 380 -25.89 0.40 -1.09
N SER A 381 -24.63 0.13 -1.43
CA SER A 381 -23.72 1.08 -2.06
C SER A 381 -24.18 1.49 -3.47
N VAL A 382 -24.50 0.54 -4.35
CA VAL A 382 -24.98 0.87 -5.70
C VAL A 382 -26.30 1.62 -5.67
N GLY A 383 -27.20 1.27 -4.74
CA GLY A 383 -28.46 2.00 -4.52
C GLY A 383 -28.25 3.47 -4.19
N GLN A 384 -27.27 3.77 -3.33
CA GLN A 384 -26.91 5.15 -2.99
C GLN A 384 -26.28 5.91 -4.16
N ILE A 385 -25.49 5.24 -5.00
CA ILE A 385 -24.83 5.87 -6.15
C ILE A 385 -25.88 6.23 -7.20
N ILE A 386 -26.74 5.28 -7.60
CA ILE A 386 -27.80 5.49 -8.58
C ILE A 386 -28.80 6.55 -8.09
N TRP A 387 -29.21 6.49 -6.83
CA TRP A 387 -30.08 7.51 -6.24
C TRP A 387 -29.50 8.91 -6.37
N LYS A 388 -28.22 9.12 -6.03
CA LYS A 388 -27.56 10.43 -6.12
C LYS A 388 -27.49 10.95 -7.56
N ILE A 389 -27.24 10.07 -8.52
CA ILE A 389 -27.19 10.41 -9.95
C ILE A 389 -28.58 10.85 -10.44
N ILE A 390 -29.65 10.19 -10.00
CA ILE A 390 -31.02 10.55 -10.40
C ILE A 390 -31.52 11.80 -9.66
N GLU A 391 -31.15 11.97 -8.40
CA GLU A 391 -31.54 13.12 -7.56
C GLU A 391 -30.93 14.44 -8.06
N THR A 392 -29.67 14.42 -8.50
CA THR A 392 -28.93 15.63 -8.89
C THR A 392 -29.41 16.23 -10.22
N ASP A 393 -29.23 17.54 -10.34
CA ASP A 393 -29.45 18.30 -11.58
C ASP A 393 -28.13 18.61 -12.31
N LYS A 394 -26.99 18.11 -11.80
CA LYS A 394 -25.65 18.25 -12.40
C LYS A 394 -25.40 17.35 -13.60
N VAL A 395 -26.30 16.41 -13.83
CA VAL A 395 -26.20 15.38 -14.86
C VAL A 395 -27.48 15.44 -15.68
N ASP A 396 -27.37 15.31 -16.99
CA ASP A 396 -28.53 15.28 -17.89
C ASP A 396 -29.33 13.97 -17.76
N ASP A 397 -30.53 13.97 -18.36
CA ASP A 397 -31.43 12.83 -18.28
C ASP A 397 -30.98 11.66 -19.17
N ASN A 398 -30.17 11.91 -20.21
CA ASN A 398 -29.61 10.86 -21.06
C ASN A 398 -28.65 9.98 -20.26
N PHE A 399 -27.73 10.58 -19.51
CA PHE A 399 -26.79 9.84 -18.67
C PHE A 399 -27.48 9.20 -17.46
N LYS A 400 -28.48 9.87 -16.84
CA LYS A 400 -29.30 9.23 -15.78
C LYS A 400 -30.01 7.99 -16.32
N LYS A 401 -30.60 8.08 -17.51
CA LYS A 401 -31.24 6.96 -18.18
C LYS A 401 -30.23 5.85 -18.46
N TYR A 402 -29.04 6.18 -18.97
CA TYR A 402 -27.97 5.22 -19.19
C TYR A 402 -27.62 4.46 -17.90
N CYS A 403 -27.35 5.16 -16.78
CA CYS A 403 -27.06 4.51 -15.50
C CYS A 403 -28.21 3.64 -14.99
N LEU A 404 -29.47 4.08 -15.16
CA LEU A 404 -30.64 3.30 -14.75
C LEU A 404 -30.84 2.07 -15.64
N ASP A 405 -30.67 2.19 -16.95
CA ASP A 405 -30.72 1.08 -17.91
C ASP A 405 -29.65 0.02 -17.57
N THR A 406 -28.40 0.44 -17.31
CA THR A 406 -27.35 -0.44 -16.81
C THR A 406 -27.77 -1.16 -15.53
N ALA A 407 -28.36 -0.44 -14.57
CA ALA A 407 -28.81 -1.05 -13.32
C ALA A 407 -29.94 -2.07 -13.54
N LEU A 408 -30.93 -1.77 -14.37
CA LEU A 408 -32.04 -2.68 -14.67
C LEU A 408 -31.58 -3.94 -15.42
N ARG A 409 -30.61 -3.84 -16.33
CA ARG A 409 -29.99 -5.02 -16.98
C ARG A 409 -29.32 -5.94 -15.96
N ASN A 410 -28.53 -5.37 -15.06
CA ASN A 410 -27.86 -6.13 -14.01
C ASN A 410 -28.86 -6.75 -13.03
N ILE A 411 -29.92 -6.03 -12.64
CA ILE A 411 -30.99 -6.57 -11.78
C ILE A 411 -31.65 -7.79 -12.41
N ARG A 412 -31.99 -7.71 -13.71
CA ARG A 412 -32.54 -8.84 -14.46
C ARG A 412 -31.59 -10.03 -14.44
N ASP A 413 -30.31 -9.83 -14.72
CA ASP A 413 -29.34 -10.92 -14.75
C ASP A 413 -29.17 -11.56 -13.35
N ILE A 414 -29.15 -10.74 -12.30
CA ILE A 414 -29.10 -11.19 -10.90
C ILE A 414 -30.34 -11.99 -10.49
N LYS A 415 -31.53 -11.63 -11.00
CA LYS A 415 -32.80 -12.32 -10.72
C LYS A 415 -32.77 -13.79 -11.15
N GLU A 416 -32.04 -14.10 -12.22
CA GLU A 416 -31.90 -15.44 -12.80
C GLU A 416 -30.85 -16.30 -12.08
N VAL A 417 -30.00 -15.71 -11.25
CA VAL A 417 -28.99 -16.43 -10.47
C VAL A 417 -29.59 -16.94 -9.15
N ASN A 418 -29.75 -18.27 -9.04
CA ASN A 418 -30.41 -18.93 -7.90
C ASN A 418 -29.88 -18.47 -6.52
N VAL A 419 -28.56 -18.34 -6.36
CA VAL A 419 -27.93 -17.93 -5.09
C VAL A 419 -28.21 -16.47 -4.76
N LEU A 420 -28.37 -15.61 -5.77
CA LEU A 420 -28.58 -14.17 -5.59
C LEU A 420 -30.06 -13.78 -5.53
N LYS A 421 -30.97 -14.65 -5.97
CA LYS A 421 -32.42 -14.44 -5.95
C LYS A 421 -32.98 -13.92 -4.61
N PRO A 422 -32.52 -14.38 -3.43
CA PRO A 422 -32.95 -13.81 -2.15
C PRO A 422 -32.55 -12.33 -1.94
N SER A 423 -31.48 -11.87 -2.58
CA SER A 423 -30.95 -10.51 -2.48
C SER A 423 -31.67 -9.51 -3.40
N TYR A 424 -32.36 -10.00 -4.43
CA TYR A 424 -33.07 -9.22 -5.45
C TYR A 424 -34.03 -8.17 -4.88
N GLN A 425 -34.84 -8.56 -3.89
CA GLN A 425 -35.78 -7.64 -3.23
C GLN A 425 -35.07 -6.52 -2.46
N VAL A 426 -33.90 -6.81 -1.87
CA VAL A 426 -33.07 -5.79 -1.22
C VAL A 426 -32.47 -4.86 -2.27
N LEU A 427 -32.06 -5.39 -3.42
CA LEU A 427 -31.47 -4.61 -4.52
C LEU A 427 -32.44 -3.59 -5.11
N ILE A 428 -33.65 -4.01 -5.48
CA ILE A 428 -34.67 -3.09 -6.01
C ILE A 428 -34.97 -1.98 -4.99
N ARG A 429 -35.20 -2.35 -3.72
CA ARG A 429 -35.46 -1.38 -2.65
C ARG A 429 -34.29 -0.44 -2.43
N SER A 430 -33.06 -0.95 -2.50
CA SER A 430 -31.85 -0.16 -2.34
C SER A 430 -31.74 0.93 -3.40
N LEU A 431 -32.00 0.58 -4.66
CA LEU A 431 -32.02 1.54 -5.77
C LEU A 431 -33.12 2.59 -5.56
N LEU A 432 -34.34 2.15 -5.26
CA LEU A 432 -35.48 3.04 -5.10
C LEU A 432 -35.46 3.87 -3.82
N PHE A 433 -34.75 3.47 -2.75
CA PHE A 433 -34.83 4.14 -1.44
C PHE A 433 -33.46 4.56 -0.89
N ASN A 434 -32.50 4.85 -1.77
CA ASN A 434 -31.18 5.40 -1.40
C ASN A 434 -30.36 4.50 -0.46
N GLY A 435 -30.31 3.21 -0.79
CA GLY A 435 -29.62 2.18 -0.03
C GLY A 435 -30.02 2.17 1.44
N PHE A 436 -29.06 2.26 2.35
CA PHE A 436 -29.35 2.16 3.78
C PHE A 436 -30.04 3.38 4.40
N MET A 437 -30.23 4.45 3.62
CA MET A 437 -30.96 5.63 4.10
C MET A 437 -32.48 5.38 4.15
N ASP A 438 -32.99 4.41 3.38
CA ASP A 438 -34.42 4.08 3.29
C ASP A 438 -35.30 5.32 3.03
N LYS A 439 -34.82 6.22 2.16
CA LYS A 439 -35.44 7.53 1.86
C LYS A 439 -36.50 7.36 0.77
N LYS A 440 -37.76 7.62 1.12
CA LYS A 440 -38.90 7.66 0.17
C LYS A 440 -39.24 9.10 -0.21
N ASP A 441 -38.49 9.67 -1.16
CA ASP A 441 -38.68 11.06 -1.63
C ASP A 441 -39.57 11.10 -2.90
N PRO A 442 -40.79 11.65 -2.85
CA PRO A 442 -41.67 11.71 -4.02
C PRO A 442 -41.03 12.41 -5.22
N SER A 443 -40.19 13.43 -5.00
CA SER A 443 -39.56 14.18 -6.10
C SER A 443 -38.62 13.28 -6.90
N VAL A 444 -37.75 12.56 -6.20
CA VAL A 444 -36.77 11.64 -6.82
C VAL A 444 -37.48 10.43 -7.43
N LEU A 445 -38.49 9.88 -6.75
CA LEU A 445 -39.27 8.75 -7.29
C LEU A 445 -40.03 9.13 -8.58
N ASN A 446 -40.54 10.35 -8.70
CA ASN A 446 -41.11 10.83 -9.96
C ASN A 446 -40.04 10.96 -11.06
N LYS A 447 -38.80 11.36 -10.74
CA LYS A 447 -37.67 11.33 -11.70
C LYS A 447 -37.38 9.90 -12.17
N TYR A 448 -37.35 8.93 -11.24
CA TYR A 448 -37.25 7.50 -11.60
C TYR A 448 -38.35 7.09 -12.58
N LYS A 449 -39.61 7.43 -12.29
CA LYS A 449 -40.75 7.08 -13.14
C LYS A 449 -40.60 7.65 -14.55
N ALA A 450 -40.26 8.94 -14.66
CA ALA A 450 -40.05 9.59 -15.95
C ALA A 450 -38.89 8.99 -16.77
N LEU A 451 -37.84 8.49 -16.11
CA LEU A 451 -36.74 7.80 -16.77
C LEU A 451 -37.14 6.40 -17.23
N VAL A 452 -37.84 5.63 -16.37
CA VAL A 452 -38.35 4.28 -16.71
C VAL A 452 -39.25 4.32 -17.94
N ASP A 453 -40.11 5.32 -18.06
CA ASP A 453 -41.01 5.48 -19.21
C ASP A 453 -40.27 5.72 -20.55
N GLN A 454 -38.96 6.00 -20.50
CA GLN A 454 -38.10 6.18 -21.67
C GLN A 454 -37.19 4.96 -21.95
N ILE A 455 -37.13 4.00 -21.03
CA ILE A 455 -36.32 2.77 -21.18
C ILE A 455 -37.04 1.79 -22.11
N ASP A 456 -36.29 0.88 -22.74
CA ASP A 456 -36.85 -0.15 -23.61
C ASP A 456 -37.93 -0.97 -22.87
N HIS A 457 -39.11 -1.04 -23.46
CA HIS A 457 -40.28 -1.71 -22.87
C HIS A 457 -40.02 -3.17 -22.48
N LEU A 458 -39.21 -3.92 -23.24
CA LEU A 458 -38.90 -5.31 -22.90
C LEU A 458 -38.08 -5.38 -21.61
N LEU A 459 -37.10 -4.48 -21.44
CA LEU A 459 -36.31 -4.42 -20.21
C LEU A 459 -37.16 -4.01 -19.01
N VAL A 460 -38.14 -3.12 -19.22
CA VAL A 460 -39.10 -2.72 -18.18
C VAL A 460 -39.98 -3.90 -17.76
N ASP A 461 -40.52 -4.65 -18.74
CA ASP A 461 -41.35 -5.83 -18.49
C ASP A 461 -40.56 -6.94 -17.75
N GLU A 462 -39.29 -7.16 -18.11
CA GLU A 462 -38.39 -8.10 -17.42
C GLU A 462 -38.16 -7.72 -15.93
N ASN A 463 -38.34 -6.44 -15.59
CA ASN A 463 -38.14 -5.86 -14.27
C ASN A 463 -39.46 -5.38 -13.61
N GLU A 464 -40.59 -6.05 -13.88
CA GLU A 464 -41.92 -5.65 -13.38
C GLU A 464 -42.00 -5.43 -11.85
N ASP A 465 -41.23 -6.18 -11.05
CA ASP A 465 -41.21 -6.00 -9.58
C ASP A 465 -40.68 -4.60 -9.19
N PHE A 466 -39.74 -4.06 -9.98
CA PHE A 466 -39.17 -2.73 -9.75
C PHE A 466 -40.22 -1.65 -10.02
N THR A 467 -40.92 -1.74 -11.15
CA THR A 467 -41.95 -0.76 -11.52
C THR A 467 -43.16 -0.85 -10.61
N ASN A 468 -43.62 -2.05 -10.27
CA ASN A 468 -44.71 -2.27 -9.33
C ASN A 468 -44.40 -1.68 -7.95
N LEU A 469 -43.17 -1.84 -7.44
CA LEU A 469 -42.78 -1.24 -6.16
C LEU A 469 -42.70 0.29 -6.25
N LEU A 470 -42.16 0.84 -7.34
CA LEU A 470 -42.11 2.28 -7.58
C LEU A 470 -43.52 2.90 -7.60
N ASP A 471 -44.42 2.35 -8.40
CA ASP A 471 -45.79 2.85 -8.56
C ASP A 471 -46.61 2.73 -7.28
N THR A 472 -46.49 1.59 -6.59
CA THR A 472 -47.15 1.38 -5.27
C THR A 472 -46.65 2.39 -4.25
N THR A 473 -45.34 2.63 -4.18
CA THR A 473 -44.77 3.59 -3.22
C THR A 473 -45.20 5.02 -3.53
N LEU A 474 -45.21 5.42 -4.81
CA LEU A 474 -45.70 6.74 -5.22
C LEU A 474 -47.18 6.93 -4.87
N LYS A 475 -48.01 5.88 -5.03
CA LYS A 475 -49.41 5.90 -4.63
C LYS A 475 -49.56 6.07 -3.11
N GLU A 476 -48.85 5.29 -2.31
CA GLU A 476 -48.85 5.40 -0.85
C GLU A 476 -48.47 6.81 -0.37
N LEU A 477 -47.45 7.43 -0.97
CA LEU A 477 -47.00 8.77 -0.62
C LEU A 477 -48.03 9.86 -0.98
N ARG A 478 -48.78 9.68 -2.08
CA ARG A 478 -49.88 10.60 -2.46
C ARG A 478 -51.10 10.47 -1.55
N GLU A 479 -51.34 9.28 -0.98
CA GLU A 479 -52.44 9.07 -0.03
C GLU A 479 -52.12 9.60 1.37
N GLN A 480 -50.84 9.85 1.68
CA GLN A 480 -50.36 10.39 2.96
C GLN A 480 -50.15 11.91 2.96
N SER A 481 -50.09 12.54 1.78
CA SER A 481 -50.00 14.00 1.57
C SER A 481 -51.39 14.63 1.47
#